data_AF-A0A949QWZ5-F1
#
_entry.id   AF-A0A949QWZ5-F1
#
_cell.length_a   1.000
_cell.length_b   1.000
_cell.length_c   1.000
_cell.angle_alpha   90.00
_cell.angle_beta   90.00
_cell.angle_gamma   90.00
#
_symmetry.space_group_name_H-M   'P 1'
#
loop_
_entity.id
_entity.type
_entity.pdbx_description
1 polymer ?
#
loop_
_entity_poly.entity_id
_entity_poly.type
_entity_poly.pdbx_seq_one_letter_code
_entity_poly.pdbx_strand_id
1 'polypeptide(L)'
;METLTVQAVYKKGVLRPVQKLNLPENTLVVVKVVSARKAKKDIPFASLIGVWENLPEREKTALENSVRSNRKRSASKLKRKARILK
;
A
#
# COMPACT_ATOMS: atom_id res chain seq x y z
N MET A 1 -17.41 -27.92 -5.50
CA MET A 1 -16.97 -27.02 -4.41
C MET A 1 -17.43 -25.63 -4.74
N GLU A 2 -18.40 -25.10 -4.01
CA GLU A 2 -18.85 -23.72 -4.19
C GLU A 2 -17.94 -22.77 -3.42
N THR A 3 -17.46 -21.72 -4.08
CA THR A 3 -16.56 -20.73 -3.48
C THR A 3 -17.32 -19.42 -3.33
N LEU A 4 -17.73 -19.09 -2.10
CA LEU A 4 -18.39 -17.83 -1.78
C LEU A 4 -17.36 -16.83 -1.27
N THR A 5 -17.22 -15.70 -1.97
CA THR A 5 -16.33 -14.61 -1.53
C THR A 5 -17.10 -13.69 -0.61
N VAL A 6 -16.78 -13.71 0.69
CA VAL A 6 -17.47 -12.91 1.70
C VAL A 6 -16.52 -11.89 2.30
N GLN A 7 -16.97 -10.65 2.42
CA GLN A 7 -16.23 -9.63 3.16
C GLN A 7 -16.47 -9.81 4.66
N ALA A 8 -15.39 -9.94 5.43
CA ALA A 8 -15.43 -10.06 6.87
C ALA A 8 -14.42 -9.12 7.53
N VAL A 9 -14.76 -8.62 8.71
CA VAL A 9 -13.91 -7.81 9.58
C VAL A 9 -13.39 -8.68 10.70
N TYR A 10 -12.06 -8.74 10.83
CA TYR A 10 -11.43 -9.40 11.96
C TYR A 10 -11.39 -8.46 13.17
N LYS A 11 -12.10 -8.80 14.26
CA LYS A 11 -12.15 -7.98 15.48
C LYS A 11 -12.18 -8.88 16.72
N LYS A 12 -11.26 -8.61 17.67
CA LYS A 12 -11.13 -9.36 18.95
C LYS A 12 -11.03 -10.88 18.77
N GLY A 13 -10.23 -11.34 17.80
CA GLY A 13 -10.04 -12.78 17.56
C GLY A 13 -11.14 -13.47 16.76
N VAL A 14 -12.20 -12.74 16.34
CA VAL A 14 -13.35 -13.31 15.62
C VAL A 14 -13.49 -12.66 14.25
N LEU A 15 -13.63 -13.48 13.21
CA LEU A 15 -14.02 -13.04 11.86
C LEU A 15 -15.53 -12.78 11.82
N ARG A 16 -15.92 -11.51 11.68
CA ARG A 16 -17.33 -11.10 11.62
C ARG A 16 -17.68 -10.74 10.18
N PRO A 17 -18.60 -11.44 9.51
CA PRO A 17 -18.98 -11.07 8.16
C PRO A 17 -19.69 -9.71 8.17
N VAL A 18 -19.47 -8.90 7.13
CA VAL A 18 -20.11 -7.57 6.99
C VAL A 18 -21.60 -7.73 6.68
N GLN A 19 -21.96 -8.78 5.93
CA GLN A 19 -23.33 -9.17 5.63
C GLN A 19 -23.66 -10.51 6.28
N LYS A 20 -24.94 -10.73 6.59
CA LYS A 20 -25.39 -11.98 7.19
C LYS A 20 -25.19 -13.14 6.20
N LEU A 21 -24.42 -14.13 6.61
CA LEU A 21 -24.27 -15.39 5.88
C LEU A 21 -25.41 -16.33 6.30
N ASN A 22 -26.26 -16.69 5.35
CA ASN A 22 -27.27 -17.73 5.55
C ASN A 22 -26.64 -19.11 5.31
N LEU A 23 -25.66 -19.47 6.13
CA LEU A 23 -25.06 -20.81 6.14
C LEU A 23 -25.70 -21.64 7.25
N PRO A 24 -25.86 -22.97 7.05
CA PRO A 24 -26.30 -23.85 8.11
C PRO A 24 -25.34 -23.83 9.29
N GLU A 25 -25.86 -24.05 10.50
CA GLU A 25 -25.04 -24.15 11.71
C GLU A 25 -24.02 -25.30 11.58
N ASN A 26 -22.85 -25.14 12.20
CA ASN A 26 -21.73 -26.11 12.16
C ASN A 26 -21.12 -26.37 10.76
N THR A 27 -21.33 -25.48 9.79
CA THR A 27 -20.67 -25.57 8.48
C THR A 27 -19.18 -25.25 8.57
N LEU A 28 -18.32 -26.17 8.10
CA LEU A 28 -16.88 -25.95 7.97
C LEU A 28 -16.60 -25.00 6.79
N VAL A 29 -15.88 -23.91 7.07
CA VAL A 29 -15.53 -22.89 6.08
C VAL A 29 -14.02 -22.71 5.98
N VAL A 30 -13.50 -22.65 4.75
CA VAL A 30 -12.08 -22.37 4.47
C VAL A 30 -11.94 -20.87 4.21
N VAL A 31 -11.11 -20.19 5.01
CA VAL A 31 -10.91 -18.75 4.90
C VAL A 31 -9.65 -18.46 4.09
N LYS A 32 -9.80 -17.70 2.99
CA LYS A 32 -8.67 -17.17 2.21
C LYS A 32 -8.55 -15.67 2.44
N VAL A 33 -7.51 -15.24 3.15
CA VAL A 33 -7.23 -13.82 3.40
C VAL A 33 -6.45 -13.25 2.23
N VAL A 34 -7.02 -12.26 1.54
CA VAL A 34 -6.34 -11.53 0.46
C VAL A 34 -5.97 -10.14 1.00
N SER A 35 -4.68 -9.91 1.26
CA SER A 35 -4.19 -8.62 1.74
C SER A 35 -4.04 -7.64 0.57
N ALA A 36 -5.14 -7.01 0.16
CA ALA A 36 -5.06 -5.84 -0.70
C ALA A 36 -4.54 -4.66 0.15
N ARG A 37 -3.22 -4.45 0.20
CA ARG A 37 -2.67 -3.20 0.77
C ARG A 37 -3.28 -2.05 -0.04
N LYS A 38 -4.21 -1.30 0.58
CA LYS A 38 -4.71 -0.05 0.01
C LYS A 38 -3.50 0.84 -0.24
N ALA A 39 -3.09 0.98 -1.49
CA ALA A 39 -2.11 1.98 -1.88
C ALA A 39 -2.65 3.33 -1.41
N LYS A 40 -2.04 3.90 -0.36
CA LYS A 40 -2.38 5.24 0.09
C LYS A 40 -2.13 6.17 -1.09
N LYS A 41 -3.21 6.78 -1.59
CA LYS A 41 -3.27 7.58 -2.82
C LYS A 41 -2.27 8.76 -2.83
N ASP A 42 -1.73 9.12 -1.66
CA ASP A 42 -0.77 10.21 -1.47
C ASP A 42 0.71 9.78 -1.44
N ILE A 43 1.05 8.53 -1.77
CA ILE A 43 2.47 8.15 -1.87
C ILE A 43 2.86 8.15 -3.36
N PRO A 44 3.58 9.17 -3.86
CA PRO A 44 3.93 9.33 -5.28
C PRO A 44 4.95 8.29 -5.81
N PHE A 45 5.12 7.16 -5.11
CA PHE A 45 6.08 6.11 -5.41
C PHE A 45 5.50 4.70 -5.24
N ALA A 46 4.20 4.51 -5.48
CA ALA A 46 3.55 3.21 -5.35
C ALA A 46 4.23 2.07 -6.15
N SER A 47 5.00 2.36 -7.19
CA SER A 47 5.77 1.38 -7.98
C SER A 47 7.11 0.94 -7.37
N LEU A 48 7.65 1.63 -6.36
CA LEU A 48 8.92 1.27 -5.71
C LEU A 48 8.78 0.84 -4.25
N ILE A 49 7.59 1.01 -3.67
CA ILE A 49 7.30 0.60 -2.27
C ILE A 49 7.62 -0.89 -2.05
N GLY A 50 7.32 -1.76 -3.01
CA GLY A 50 7.63 -3.20 -2.88
C GLY A 50 9.12 -3.53 -2.82
N VAL A 51 10.00 -2.67 -3.37
CA VAL A 51 11.46 -2.82 -3.29
C VAL A 51 11.98 -2.24 -1.97
N TRP A 52 11.28 -1.26 -1.40
CA TRP A 52 11.72 -0.49 -0.24
C TRP A 52 11.23 -1.04 1.11
N GLU A 53 10.26 -1.95 1.10
CA GLU A 53 9.72 -2.55 2.32
C GLU A 53 10.67 -3.57 2.97
N ASN A 54 11.60 -4.16 2.22
CA ASN A 54 12.59 -5.11 2.74
C ASN A 54 13.93 -4.44 3.08
N LEU A 55 14.06 -3.12 2.91
CA LEU A 55 15.29 -2.40 3.22
C LEU A 55 15.35 -2.06 4.71
N PRO A 56 16.53 -2.20 5.36
CA PRO A 56 16.73 -1.75 6.73
C PRO A 56 16.35 -0.27 6.89
N GLU A 57 15.79 0.09 8.04
CA GLU A 57 15.22 1.43 8.28
C GLU A 57 16.23 2.57 8.12
N ARG A 58 17.52 2.28 8.36
CA ARG A 58 18.66 3.18 8.10
C ARG A 58 18.87 3.45 6.61
N GLU A 59 18.74 2.44 5.78
CA GLU A 59 18.92 2.56 4.33
C GLU A 59 17.73 3.29 3.70
N LYS A 60 16.52 3.01 4.19
CA LYS A 60 15.31 3.72 3.78
C LYS A 60 15.40 5.22 4.05
N THR A 61 15.82 5.62 5.24
CA THR A 61 15.98 7.04 5.59
C THR A 61 17.09 7.73 4.80
N ALA A 62 18.22 7.05 4.55
CA ALA A 62 19.28 7.57 3.69
C ALA A 62 18.80 7.80 2.25
N LEU A 63 18.02 6.85 1.71
CA LEU A 63 17.47 6.92 0.37
C LEU A 63 16.43 8.05 0.24
N GLU A 64 15.52 8.18 1.20
CA GLU A 64 14.53 9.25 1.25
C GLU A 64 15.21 10.63 1.27
N ASN A 65 16.29 10.78 2.04
CA ASN A 65 17.08 12.02 2.09
C ASN A 65 17.79 12.32 0.75
N SER A 66 18.34 11.31 0.09
CA SER A 66 18.95 11.43 -1.25
C SER A 66 17.93 11.84 -2.31
N VAL A 67 16.75 11.24 -2.31
CA VAL A 67 15.66 11.61 -3.24
C VAL A 67 15.21 13.05 -3.00
N ARG A 68 15.10 13.46 -1.73
CA ARG A 68 14.70 14.83 -1.36
C ARG A 68 15.72 15.88 -1.83
N SER A 69 17.02 15.60 -1.69
CA SER A 69 18.08 16.51 -2.15
C SER A 69 18.13 16.63 -3.68
N ASN A 70 17.98 15.50 -4.39
CA ASN A 70 17.93 15.47 -5.86
C ASN A 70 16.71 16.20 -6.41
N ARG A 71 15.54 16.14 -5.74
CA ARG A 71 14.37 16.93 -6.12
C ARG A 71 14.61 18.43 -6.01
N LYS A 72 15.25 18.90 -4.93
CA LYS A 72 15.60 20.33 -4.79
C LYS A 72 16.52 20.81 -5.91
N ARG A 73 17.55 20.01 -6.26
CA ARG A 73 18.47 20.31 -7.37
C ARG A 73 17.79 20.27 -8.75
N SER A 74 16.90 19.31 -8.96
CA SER A 74 16.18 19.18 -10.24
C SER A 74 15.18 20.33 -10.42
N ALA A 75 14.46 20.70 -9.36
CA ALA A 75 13.52 21.82 -9.37
C ALA A 75 14.23 23.16 -9.63
N SER A 76 15.39 23.41 -9.03
CA SER A 76 16.16 24.63 -9.30
C SER A 76 16.70 24.66 -10.74
N LYS A 77 17.14 23.51 -11.28
CA LYS A 77 17.59 23.38 -12.67
C LYS A 77 16.46 23.62 -13.67
N LEU A 78 15.26 23.09 -13.42
CA LEU A 78 14.05 23.34 -14.22
C LEU A 78 13.65 24.81 -14.19
N LYS A 79 13.62 25.45 -13.01
CA LYS A 79 13.33 26.89 -12.88
C LYS A 79 14.33 27.74 -13.65
N ARG A 80 15.63 27.41 -13.60
CA ARG A 80 16.67 28.12 -14.35
C ARG A 80 16.50 27.97 -15.86
N LYS A 81 16.23 26.75 -16.35
CA LYS A 81 15.97 26.52 -17.77
C LYS A 81 14.70 27.24 -18.25
N ALA A 82 13.61 27.20 -17.47
CA ALA A 82 12.37 27.91 -17.80
C ALA A 82 12.55 29.43 -17.88
N ARG A 83 13.49 30.00 -17.12
CA ARG A 83 13.84 31.43 -17.19
C ARG A 83 14.74 31.79 -18.39
N ILE A 84 15.51 30.84 -18.92
CA ILE A 84 16.37 31.04 -20.10
C ILE A 84 15.56 30.89 -21.40
N LEU A 85 14.51 30.06 -21.39
CA LEU A 85 13.63 29.81 -22.53
C LEU A 85 12.49 30.84 -22.69
N LYS A 86 12.49 31.89 -21.86
CA LYS A 86 11.49 32.97 -21.86
C LYS A 86 12.18 34.27 -22.24
#